data_AF-A0A353GMU9-F1
#
_entry.id   AF-A0A353GMU9-F1
#
_cell.length_a   1.000
_cell.length_b   1.000
_cell.length_c   1.000
_cell.angle_alpha   90.00
_cell.angle_beta   90.00
_cell.angle_gamma   90.00
#
_symmetry.space_group_name_H-M   'P 1'
#
loop_
_entity.id
_entity.type
_entity.pdbx_description
1 polymer ?
#
loop_
_entity_poly.entity_id
_entity_poly.type
_entity_poly.pdbx_seq_one_letter_code
_entity_poly.pdbx_strand_id
1 'polypeptide(L)'
;MQLLKTKGPLGAQDIAGFLGVTTAAVSQHLKLMSRVGIVNSERKGFCIPYTINEDVLRQCRQLLTEVCLCPCSGSGKQTMEGLDAASLESLKNCEKELEQKLQAVRERIQILTAKEKE
;
A
#
# COMPACT_ATOMS: atom_id res chain seq x y z
N MET A 1 4.48 -7.19 -6.14
CA MET A 1 5.30 -5.98 -5.90
C MET A 1 6.00 -5.97 -4.55
N GLN A 2 5.38 -6.42 -3.46
CA GLN A 2 6.03 -6.50 -2.14
C GLN A 2 7.43 -7.13 -2.16
N LEU A 3 7.65 -8.15 -3.00
CA LEU A 3 8.95 -8.80 -3.17
C LEU A 3 10.08 -7.81 -3.56
N LEU A 4 9.88 -6.97 -4.58
CA LEU A 4 10.88 -5.99 -5.00
C LEU A 4 11.09 -4.88 -3.96
N LYS A 5 10.07 -4.61 -3.12
CA LYS A 5 10.17 -3.66 -2.02
C LYS A 5 11.01 -4.20 -0.87
N THR A 6 10.89 -5.49 -0.56
CA THR A 6 11.56 -6.10 0.60
C THR A 6 12.93 -6.69 0.27
N LYS A 7 13.14 -7.17 -0.96
CA LYS A 7 14.37 -7.84 -1.39
C LYS A 7 15.28 -6.96 -2.26
N GLY A 8 14.80 -5.79 -2.69
CA GLY A 8 15.55 -4.89 -3.57
C GLY A 8 15.54 -5.34 -5.04
N PRO A 9 16.53 -4.91 -5.84
CA PRO A 9 16.59 -5.22 -7.26
C PRO A 9 16.71 -6.73 -7.52
N LEU A 10 15.80 -7.30 -8.32
CA LEU A 10 15.82 -8.73 -8.66
C LEU A 10 15.64 -8.97 -10.15
N GLY A 11 16.25 -10.04 -10.67
CA GLY A 11 16.03 -10.51 -12.03
C GLY A 11 14.71 -11.26 -12.17
N ALA A 12 14.24 -11.41 -13.41
CA ALA A 12 13.00 -12.16 -13.70
C ALA A 12 13.06 -13.63 -13.24
N GLN A 13 14.25 -14.26 -13.30
CA GLN A 13 14.46 -15.63 -12.83
C GLN A 13 14.31 -15.74 -11.31
N ASP A 14 14.89 -14.81 -10.54
CA ASP A 14 14.77 -14.81 -9.08
C ASP A 14 13.32 -14.60 -8.65
N ILE A 15 12.65 -13.63 -9.27
CA ILE A 15 11.23 -13.32 -9.02
C ILE A 15 10.36 -14.54 -9.33
N ALA A 16 10.62 -15.24 -10.44
CA ALA A 16 9.91 -16.45 -10.80
C ALA A 16 10.10 -17.56 -9.76
N GLY A 17 11.33 -17.73 -9.26
CA GLY A 17 11.65 -18.67 -8.18
C GLY A 17 10.90 -18.35 -6.88
N PHE A 18 10.82 -17.08 -6.48
CA PHE A 18 10.07 -16.66 -5.29
C PHE A 18 8.56 -16.84 -5.42
N LEU A 19 8.02 -16.67 -6.63
CA LEU A 19 6.57 -16.71 -6.88
C LEU A 19 6.06 -18.10 -7.31
N GLY A 20 6.95 -19.06 -7.58
CA GLY A 20 6.57 -20.39 -8.05
C GLY A 20 5.91 -20.39 -9.44
N VAL A 21 6.27 -19.42 -10.29
CA VAL A 21 5.71 -19.25 -11.65
C VAL A 21 6.81 -19.31 -12.71
N THR A 22 6.44 -19.28 -13.99
CA THR A 22 7.43 -19.34 -15.07
C THR A 22 8.16 -18.00 -15.25
N THR A 23 9.46 -18.06 -15.56
CA THR A 23 10.27 -16.88 -15.90
C THR A 23 9.71 -16.10 -17.08
N ALA A 24 9.09 -16.79 -18.05
CA ALA A 24 8.43 -16.16 -19.19
C ALA A 24 7.22 -15.31 -18.76
N ALA A 25 6.35 -15.83 -17.88
CA ALA A 25 5.21 -15.08 -17.35
C ALA A 25 5.69 -13.83 -16.60
N VAL A 26 6.68 -13.98 -15.72
CA VAL A 26 7.24 -12.84 -14.97
C VAL A 26 7.85 -11.80 -15.92
N SER A 27 8.64 -12.23 -16.90
CA SER A 27 9.28 -11.33 -17.87
C SER A 27 8.26 -10.53 -18.67
N GLN A 28 7.16 -11.17 -19.08
CA GLN A 28 6.09 -10.49 -19.81
C GLN A 28 5.44 -9.38 -18.97
N HIS A 29 5.10 -9.68 -17.72
CA HIS A 29 4.49 -8.69 -16.81
C HIS A 29 5.46 -7.55 -16.48
N LEU A 30 6.73 -7.86 -16.17
CA LEU A 30 7.73 -6.84 -15.86
C LEU A 30 8.01 -5.90 -17.03
N LYS A 31 7.97 -6.41 -18.27
CA LYS A 31 8.12 -5.58 -19.47
C LYS A 31 6.97 -4.58 -19.63
N LEU A 32 5.73 -5.02 -19.36
CA LEU A 32 4.56 -4.13 -19.35
C LEU A 32 4.66 -3.09 -18.22
N MET A 33 4.98 -3.53 -17.01
CA MET A 33 5.12 -2.65 -15.84
C MET A 33 6.24 -1.62 -16.02
N SER A 34 7.34 -1.99 -16.70
CA SER A 34 8.43 -1.08 -17.04
C SER A 34 7.99 -0.01 -18.05
N ARG A 35 7.22 -0.40 -19.07
CA ARG A 35 6.66 0.54 -20.06
C ARG A 35 5.74 1.59 -19.44
N VAL A 36 4.99 1.24 -18.40
CA VAL A 36 4.11 2.17 -17.68
C VAL A 36 4.78 2.83 -16.48
N GLY A 37 6.09 2.64 -16.29
CA GLY A 37 6.88 3.30 -15.26
C GLY A 37 6.69 2.78 -13.84
N ILE A 38 5.92 1.70 -13.62
CA ILE A 38 5.69 1.11 -12.29
C ILE A 38 6.96 0.45 -11.74
N VAL A 39 7.82 -0.07 -12.62
CA VAL A 39 9.14 -0.62 -12.27
C VAL A 39 10.21 0.00 -13.16
N ASN A 40 11.40 0.18 -12.61
CA ASN A 40 12.59 0.54 -13.38
C ASN A 40 13.36 -0.74 -13.74
N SER A 41 14.07 -0.70 -14.86
CA SER A 41 14.87 -1.82 -15.35
C SER A 41 16.18 -1.32 -15.93
N GLU A 42 17.31 -1.81 -15.42
CA GLU A 42 18.64 -1.46 -15.90
C GLU A 42 19.37 -2.76 -16.29
N ARG A 43 19.90 -2.85 -17.51
CA ARG A 43 20.63 -4.05 -17.92
C ARG A 43 22.00 -4.10 -17.25
N LYS A 44 22.25 -5.16 -16.48
CA LYS A 44 23.55 -5.43 -15.85
C LYS A 44 24.11 -6.75 -16.39
N GLY A 45 24.88 -6.64 -17.47
CA GLY A 45 25.41 -7.79 -18.19
C GLY A 45 24.31 -8.68 -18.78
N PHE A 46 24.23 -9.92 -18.28
CA PHE A 46 23.27 -10.93 -18.74
C PHE A 46 21.91 -10.86 -18.03
N CYS A 47 21.78 -10.11 -16.94
CA CYS A 47 20.53 -9.96 -16.21
C CYS A 47 19.99 -8.53 -16.32
N ILE A 48 18.67 -8.41 -16.22
CA ILE A 48 17.96 -7.12 -16.12
C ILE A 48 17.30 -7.12 -14.74
N PRO A 49 17.96 -6.58 -13.70
CA PRO A 49 17.32 -6.34 -12.43
C PRO A 49 16.20 -5.30 -12.56
N TYR A 50 15.09 -5.56 -11.89
CA TYR A 50 13.95 -4.66 -11.78
C TYR A 50 13.87 -4.07 -10.38
N THR A 51 13.52 -2.79 -10.29
CA THR A 51 13.24 -2.09 -9.03
C THR A 51 11.87 -1.42 -9.09
N ILE A 52 11.26 -1.17 -7.93
CA ILE A 52 9.99 -0.44 -7.89
C ILE A 52 10.24 1.04 -8.12
N ASN A 53 9.36 1.66 -8.91
CA ASN A 53 9.23 3.11 -8.88
C ASN A 53 8.21 3.51 -7.79
N GLU A 54 8.72 3.94 -6.64
CA GLU A 54 7.87 4.24 -5.49
C GLU A 54 6.96 5.45 -5.72
N ASP A 55 7.41 6.41 -6.52
CA ASP A 55 6.66 7.63 -6.80
C ASP A 55 5.42 7.33 -7.66
N VAL A 56 5.59 6.52 -8.71
CA VAL A 56 4.47 6.07 -9.55
C VAL A 56 3.47 5.25 -8.73
N LEU A 57 3.94 4.35 -7.86
CA LEU A 57 3.02 3.61 -6.98
C LEU A 57 2.28 4.51 -5.98
N ARG A 58 2.92 5.56 -5.49
CA ARG A 58 2.28 6.54 -4.60
C ARG A 58 1.17 7.29 -5.33
N GLN A 59 1.40 7.68 -6.58
CA GLN A 59 0.39 8.30 -7.44
C GLN A 59 -0.75 7.33 -7.76
N CYS A 60 -0.45 6.06 -8.09
CA CYS A 60 -1.48 5.03 -8.29
C CYS A 60 -2.35 4.86 -7.03
N ARG A 61 -1.74 4.88 -5.82
CA ARG A 61 -2.50 4.82 -4.57
C ARG A 61 -3.44 6.01 -4.40
N GLN A 62 -2.99 7.22 -4.71
CA GLN A 62 -3.82 8.43 -4.64
C GLN A 62 -5.02 8.30 -5.59
N LEU A 63 -4.78 7.93 -6.84
CA LEU A 63 -5.83 7.71 -7.84
C LEU A 63 -6.83 6.62 -7.40
N LEU A 64 -6.34 5.49 -6.89
CA LEU A 64 -7.19 4.42 -6.40
C LEU A 64 -8.03 4.85 -5.19
N THR A 65 -7.53 5.76 -4.35
CA THR A 65 -8.26 6.33 -3.21
C THR A 65 -9.36 7.29 -3.69
N GLU A 66 -9.13 8.01 -4.77
CA GLU A 66 -10.13 8.89 -5.39
C GLU A 66 -11.24 8.09 -6.08
N VAL A 67 -10.90 6.96 -6.71
CA VAL A 67 -11.86 6.12 -7.45
C VAL A 67 -12.61 5.17 -6.53
N CYS A 68 -11.95 4.52 -5.55
CA CYS A 68 -12.63 3.69 -4.56
C CYS A 68 -12.88 4.47 -3.27
N LEU A 69 -14.07 5.05 -3.20
CA LEU A 69 -14.65 5.59 -1.96
C LEU A 69 -15.35 4.48 -1.14
N CYS A 70 -15.17 3.23 -1.54
CA CYS A 70 -15.86 2.05 -1.07
C CYS A 70 -15.44 1.65 0.36
N PRO A 71 -16.35 1.29 1.28
CA PRO A 71 -16.02 0.88 2.64
C PRO A 71 -15.52 -0.55 2.83
N CYS A 72 -14.99 -1.17 1.78
CA CYS A 72 -14.39 -2.49 1.96
C CYS A 72 -13.13 -2.35 2.83
N SER A 73 -12.92 -3.33 3.72
CA SER A 73 -11.79 -3.38 4.67
C SER A 73 -10.39 -3.42 4.02
N GLY A 74 -10.30 -3.21 2.71
CA GLY A 74 -9.08 -2.98 1.96
C GLY A 74 -9.14 -1.63 1.25
N SER A 75 -8.60 -0.59 1.89
CA SER A 75 -8.23 0.68 1.23
C SER A 75 -9.35 1.39 0.46
N GLY A 76 -10.39 1.76 1.18
CA GLY A 76 -11.41 2.74 0.78
C GLY A 76 -12.25 3.04 2.01
N LYS A 77 -12.66 4.31 2.18
CA LYS A 77 -13.31 4.93 3.35
C LYS A 77 -14.02 4.00 4.33
N GLN A 78 -13.72 4.06 5.63
CA GLN A 78 -14.66 3.57 6.64
C GLN A 78 -15.92 4.46 6.65
N THR A 79 -16.90 4.23 5.77
CA THR A 79 -18.23 4.84 5.90
C THR A 79 -19.05 4.07 6.93
N MET A 80 -19.78 4.82 7.76
CA MET A 80 -20.67 4.39 8.84
C MET A 80 -21.95 3.65 8.36
N GLU A 81 -21.93 3.00 7.20
CA GLU A 81 -23.12 2.37 6.57
C GLU A 81 -23.45 0.97 7.13
N GLY A 82 -22.78 0.54 8.20
CA GLY A 82 -22.98 -0.77 8.84
C GLY A 82 -23.63 -0.74 10.23
N LEU A 83 -24.20 0.40 10.65
CA LEU A 83 -24.73 0.56 12.01
C LEU A 83 -26.09 -0.14 12.20
N ASP A 84 -26.84 -0.34 11.11
CA ASP A 84 -28.23 -0.82 11.17
C ASP A 84 -28.37 -2.32 11.48
N ALA A 85 -27.28 -3.08 11.42
CA ALA A 85 -27.23 -4.52 11.70
C ALA A 85 -26.38 -4.88 12.93
N ALA A 86 -25.77 -3.91 13.61
CA ALA A 86 -24.86 -4.15 14.72
C ALA A 86 -25.60 -4.17 16.07
N SER A 87 -25.23 -5.12 16.96
CA SER A 87 -25.72 -5.15 18.34
C SER A 87 -25.22 -3.92 19.11
N LEU A 88 -26.02 -3.42 20.05
CA LEU A 88 -25.69 -2.28 20.93
C LEU A 88 -24.32 -2.43 21.60
N GLU A 89 -23.95 -3.66 21.95
CA GLU A 89 -22.65 -3.97 22.54
C GLU A 89 -21.50 -3.73 21.55
N SER A 90 -21.68 -4.09 20.29
CA SER A 90 -20.71 -3.84 19.22
C SER A 90 -20.57 -2.35 18.94
N LEU A 91 -21.67 -1.60 19.02
CA LEU A 91 -21.66 -0.13 18.87
C LEU A 91 -20.91 0.55 20.02
N LYS A 92 -21.16 0.16 21.27
CA LYS A 92 -20.43 0.69 22.44
C LYS A 92 -18.92 0.38 22.38
N ASN A 93 -18.56 -0.82 21.93
CA ASN A 93 -17.15 -1.17 21.76
C ASN A 93 -16.50 -0.34 20.64
N CYS A 94 -17.22 -0.11 19.55
CA CYS A 94 -16.75 0.76 18.46
C CYS A 94 -16.60 2.23 18.92
N GLU A 95 -17.58 2.76 19.66
CA GLU A 95 -17.53 4.09 20.28
C GLU A 95 -16.26 4.23 21.13
N LYS A 96 -16.01 3.28 22.03
CA LYS A 96 -14.82 3.27 22.88
C LYS A 96 -13.51 3.21 22.07
N GLU A 97 -13.47 2.41 21.01
CA GLU A 97 -12.29 2.32 20.14
C GLU A 97 -12.03 3.65 19.39
N LEU A 98 -13.10 4.31 18.93
CA LEU A 98 -13.00 5.62 18.29
C LEU A 98 -12.54 6.69 19.26
N GLU A 99 -13.02 6.68 20.50
CA GLU A 99 -12.54 7.58 21.57
C GLU A 99 -11.05 7.41 21.84
N GLN A 100 -10.57 6.17 21.94
CA GLN A 100 -9.15 5.86 22.12
C GLN A 100 -8.29 6.39 20.97
N LYS A 101 -8.75 6.19 19.72
CA LYS A 101 -8.05 6.71 18.53
C LYS A 101 -8.02 8.25 18.53
N LEU A 102 -9.15 8.88 18.85
CA LEU A 102 -9.25 10.34 18.92
C LEU A 102 -8.28 10.91 19.97
N GLN A 103 -8.20 10.26 21.14
CA GLN A 103 -7.29 10.66 22.20
C GLN A 103 -5.82 10.56 21.76
N ALA A 104 -5.42 9.44 21.13
CA ALA A 104 -4.07 9.27 20.61
C ALA A 104 -3.69 10.33 19.55
N VAL A 105 -4.64 10.70 18.68
CA VAL A 105 -4.42 11.76 17.69
C VAL A 105 -4.24 13.12 18.37
N ARG A 106 -5.06 13.45 19.38
CA ARG A 106 -4.94 14.70 20.14
C ARG A 106 -3.59 14.82 20.85
N GLU A 107 -3.13 13.75 21.48
CA GLU A 107 -1.81 13.70 22.12
C GLU A 107 -0.69 13.95 21.09
N ARG A 108 -0.81 13.34 19.91
CA ARG A 108 0.17 13.55 18.84
C ARG A 108 0.18 15.00 18.35
N ILE A 109 -0.99 15.62 18.19
CA ILE A 109 -1.10 17.03 17.82
C ILE A 109 -0.41 17.89 18.89
N GLN A 110 -0.68 17.66 20.17
CA GLN A 110 -0.05 18.40 21.26
C GLN A 110 1.49 18.30 21.19
N ILE A 111 2.02 17.08 21.03
CA ILE A 111 3.48 16.87 20.90
C ILE A 111 4.06 17.65 19.72
N LEU A 112 3.39 17.64 18.57
CA LEU A 112 3.88 18.33 17.38
C LEU A 112 3.80 19.86 17.53
N THR A 113 2.69 20.38 18.08
CA THR A 113 2.53 21.82 18.31
C THR A 113 3.50 22.36 19.37
N ALA A 114 3.94 21.53 20.32
CA ALA A 114 4.97 21.90 21.29
C ALA A 114 6.35 22.00 20.64
N LYS A 115 6.66 21.12 19.68
CA LYS A 115 7.92 21.12 18.92
C LYS A 115 8.04 22.25 17.91
N GLU A 116 6.93 22.84 17.48
CA GLU A 116 6.92 24.00 16.57
C GLU A 116 7.14 25.34 17.30
N LYS A 117 7.14 25.36 18.64
CA LYS A 117 7.34 26.55 19.46
C LYS A 117 8.72 26.64 20.12
N GLU A 118 9.62 25.70 19.81
CA GLU A 118 11.01 25.63 20.26
C GLU A 118 11.95 25.92 19.08
#